data_AF-H0E6K6-F1
#
_entry.id   AF-H0E6K6-F1
#
_cell.length_a   1.000
_cell.length_b   1.000
_cell.length_c   1.000
_cell.angle_alpha   90.00
_cell.angle_beta   90.00
_cell.angle_gamma   90.00
#
_symmetry.space_group_name_H-M   'P 1'
#
loop_
_entity.id
_entity.type
_entity.pdbx_description
1 polymer ?
#
loop_
_entity_poly.entity_id
_entity_poly.type
_entity_poly.pdbx_seq_one_letter_code
_entity_poly.pdbx_strand_id
1 'polypeptide(L)'
;MFGGKKRRQAQALMESGARAVGTVVDVADTGMTINDNPRVRLTFRIEPLDGSPAFEGVKTATVSRVAIPRIGGRYPVYYDAGDPSTFAYVGGVDGSEGARTIVAQFGDAFGADGSGIGQPAPVAPPASAPAPAADPIEQLRKLGELRASGVLTDAEFEQQKARILGG
;
A
#
# COMPACT_ATOMS: atom_id res chain seq x y z
N MET A 1 27.19 -17.36 17.99
CA MET A 1 27.29 -17.26 16.52
C MET A 1 25.90 -17.42 15.87
N PHE A 2 25.04 -16.39 15.87
CA PHE A 2 23.67 -16.49 15.27
C PHE A 2 23.28 -15.33 14.34
N GLY A 3 24.10 -14.26 14.24
CA GLY A 3 23.78 -13.07 13.44
C GLY A 3 24.23 -13.11 11.97
N GLY A 4 25.17 -13.99 11.62
CA GLY A 4 25.82 -13.97 10.29
C GLY A 4 24.93 -14.42 9.13
N LYS A 5 24.12 -15.49 9.33
CA LYS A 5 23.19 -15.96 8.29
C LYS A 5 22.04 -14.98 8.05
N LYS A 6 21.45 -14.43 9.12
CA LYS A 6 20.37 -13.44 9.02
C LYS A 6 20.82 -12.14 8.35
N ARG A 7 22.04 -11.65 8.63
CA ARG A 7 22.61 -10.50 7.91
C ARG A 7 22.84 -10.79 6.44
N ARG A 8 23.41 -11.95 6.10
CA ARG A 8 23.62 -12.35 4.69
C ARG A 8 22.31 -12.49 3.92
N GLN A 9 21.28 -13.05 4.56
CA GLN A 9 19.96 -13.16 3.95
C GLN A 9 19.32 -11.79 3.72
N ALA A 10 19.35 -10.90 4.72
CA ALA A 10 18.86 -9.53 4.55
C ALA A 10 19.63 -8.78 3.44
N GLN A 11 20.94 -8.99 3.34
CA GLN A 11 21.78 -8.38 2.31
C GLN A 11 21.48 -8.95 0.92
N ALA A 12 21.31 -10.27 0.80
CA ALA A 12 20.89 -10.92 -0.45
C ALA A 12 19.51 -10.44 -0.92
N LEU A 13 18.55 -10.27 0.01
CA LEU A 13 17.25 -9.69 -0.32
C LEU A 13 17.36 -8.24 -0.79
N MET A 14 18.25 -7.44 -0.20
CA MET A 14 18.48 -6.06 -0.64
C MET A 14 19.17 -5.96 -2.00
N GLU A 15 20.02 -6.93 -2.36
CA GLU A 15 20.74 -6.97 -3.64
C GLU A 15 19.92 -7.59 -4.78
N SER A 16 19.19 -8.68 -4.52
CA SER A 16 18.50 -9.47 -5.55
C SER A 16 17.05 -9.86 -5.21
N GLY A 17 16.54 -9.46 -4.05
CA GLY A 17 15.15 -9.72 -3.66
C GLY A 17 14.16 -8.92 -4.51
N ALA A 18 12.93 -9.44 -4.59
CA ALA A 18 11.84 -8.74 -5.24
C ALA A 18 11.48 -7.49 -4.42
N ARG A 19 11.16 -6.40 -5.12
CA ARG A 19 10.91 -5.09 -4.51
C ARG A 19 9.41 -4.91 -4.33
N ALA A 20 9.03 -4.40 -3.16
CA ALA A 20 7.64 -4.19 -2.78
C ALA A 20 7.49 -2.95 -1.89
N VAL A 21 6.28 -2.41 -1.83
CA VAL A 21 5.91 -1.41 -0.84
C VAL A 21 5.21 -2.09 0.31
N GLY A 22 5.78 -1.99 1.51
CA GLY A 22 5.15 -2.48 2.74
C GLY A 22 4.39 -1.39 3.45
N THR A 23 3.07 -1.50 3.53
CA THR A 23 2.23 -0.62 4.35
C THR A 23 2.01 -1.27 5.71
N VAL A 24 2.35 -0.59 6.80
CA VAL A 24 2.10 -1.09 8.15
C VAL A 24 0.59 -1.09 8.42
N VAL A 25 0.00 -2.26 8.67
CA VAL A 25 -1.43 -2.38 9.00
C VAL A 25 -1.66 -2.59 10.50
N ASP A 26 -0.69 -3.16 11.20
CA ASP A 26 -0.76 -3.37 12.65
C ASP A 26 0.61 -3.23 13.30
N VAL A 27 0.61 -2.73 14.53
CA VAL A 27 1.80 -2.55 15.38
C VAL A 27 1.45 -3.00 16.78
N ALA A 28 1.94 -4.18 17.17
CA ALA A 28 1.75 -4.73 18.49
C ALA A 28 3.07 -4.68 19.29
N ASP A 29 3.04 -4.06 20.47
CA ASP A 29 4.15 -4.17 21.41
C ASP A 29 4.25 -5.60 21.96
N THR A 30 5.47 -6.13 22.02
CA THR A 30 5.72 -7.45 22.61
C THR A 30 5.95 -7.40 24.12
N GLY A 31 6.03 -6.20 24.70
CA GLY A 31 6.35 -5.98 26.12
C GLY A 31 7.84 -6.20 26.46
N MET A 32 8.67 -6.52 25.45
CA MET A 32 10.11 -6.68 25.60
C MET A 32 10.87 -5.46 25.06
N THR A 33 11.90 -5.02 25.77
CA THR A 33 12.86 -4.00 25.29
C THR A 33 14.26 -4.60 25.19
N ILE A 34 15.04 -4.13 24.22
CA ILE A 34 16.47 -4.46 24.05
C ILE A 34 17.23 -3.15 23.95
N ASN A 35 18.13 -2.86 24.89
CA ASN A 35 18.85 -1.58 24.97
C ASN A 35 17.89 -0.38 24.92
N ASP A 36 16.83 -0.41 25.74
CA ASP A 36 15.73 0.59 25.81
C ASP A 36 14.88 0.77 24.55
N ASN A 37 15.20 0.05 23.48
CA ASN A 37 14.44 0.02 22.24
C ASN A 37 13.34 -1.06 22.31
N PRO A 38 12.07 -0.70 22.10
CA PRO A 38 10.98 -1.66 22.14
C PRO A 38 11.08 -2.66 20.99
N ARG A 39 10.75 -3.91 21.31
CA ARG A 39 10.57 -4.96 20.32
C ARG A 39 9.10 -5.02 19.97
N VAL A 40 8.78 -4.72 18.72
CA VAL A 40 7.41 -4.66 18.21
C VAL A 40 7.20 -5.75 17.18
N ARG A 41 5.97 -6.27 17.14
CA ARG A 41 5.47 -7.11 16.06
C ARG A 41 4.72 -6.20 15.09
N LEU A 42 5.26 -6.08 13.88
CA LEU A 42 4.72 -5.28 12.80
C LEU A 42 4.03 -6.21 11.81
N THR A 43 2.82 -5.88 11.41
CA THR A 43 2.15 -6.52 10.28
C THR A 43 2.19 -5.57 9.11
N PHE A 44 2.76 -6.04 8.00
CA PHE A 44 2.86 -5.29 6.76
C PHE A 44 1.93 -5.90 5.73
N ARG A 45 1.16 -5.07 5.05
CA ARG A 45 0.60 -5.39 3.73
C ARG A 45 1.67 -5.07 2.69
N ILE A 46 2.23 -6.11 2.09
CA ILE A 46 3.33 -6.03 1.13
C ILE A 46 2.71 -6.05 -0.27
N GLU A 47 2.99 -5.00 -1.03
CA GLU A 47 2.50 -4.81 -2.40
C GLU A 47 3.69 -4.87 -3.36
N PRO A 48 3.90 -6.01 -4.04
CA PRO A 48 4.99 -6.18 -5.00
C PRO A 48 4.94 -5.14 -6.13
N LEU A 49 6.10 -4.57 -6.48
CA LEU A 49 6.23 -3.65 -7.60
C LEU A 49 6.20 -4.36 -8.97
N ASP A 50 6.30 -5.69 -8.98
CA ASP A 50 6.19 -6.51 -10.19
C ASP A 50 4.74 -6.74 -10.65
N GLY A 51 3.74 -6.27 -9.87
CA GLY A 51 2.32 -6.43 -10.15
C GLY A 51 1.69 -7.71 -9.59
N SER A 52 2.46 -8.53 -8.87
CA SER A 52 1.94 -9.70 -8.14
C SER A 52 0.93 -9.29 -7.06
N PRO A 53 0.02 -10.19 -6.65
CA PRO A 53 -0.97 -9.88 -5.63
C PRO A 53 -0.32 -9.49 -4.31
N ALA A 54 -0.92 -8.51 -3.64
CA ALA A 54 -0.52 -8.10 -2.30
C ALA A 54 -0.71 -9.25 -1.31
N PHE A 55 0.21 -9.35 -0.35
CA PHE A 55 0.14 -10.35 0.72
C PHE A 55 0.51 -9.73 2.07
N GLU A 56 0.14 -10.40 3.15
CA GLU A 56 0.47 -9.95 4.50
C GLU A 56 1.73 -10.63 5.03
N GLY A 57 2.65 -9.83 5.58
CA GLY A 57 3.88 -10.28 6.19
C GLY A 57 3.97 -9.81 7.64
N VAL A 58 4.16 -10.73 8.58
CA VAL A 58 4.35 -10.40 10.00
C VAL A 58 5.84 -10.46 10.33
N LYS A 59 6.36 -9.39 10.94
CA LYS A 59 7.77 -9.31 11.34
C LYS A 59 7.94 -8.71 12.72
N THR A 60 8.71 -9.39 13.55
CA THR A 60 9.16 -8.82 14.82
C THR A 60 10.48 -8.09 14.62
N ALA A 61 10.53 -6.81 14.97
CA ALA A 61 11.71 -5.97 14.86
C ALA A 61 11.95 -5.20 16.15
N THR A 62 13.22 -4.94 16.47
CA THR A 62 13.59 -3.98 17.52
C THR A 62 13.71 -2.64 16.83
N VAL A 63 12.87 -1.68 17.23
CA VAL A 63 12.81 -0.35 16.62
C VAL A 63 13.22 0.69 17.63
N SER A 64 13.76 1.81 17.16
CA SER A 64 14.08 2.92 18.05
C SER A 64 12.80 3.50 18.66
N ARG A 65 12.83 3.81 19.96
CA ARG A 65 11.66 4.40 20.66
C ARG A 65 11.25 5.75 20.07
N VAL A 66 12.19 6.51 19.51
CA VAL A 66 11.91 7.81 18.86
C VAL A 66 11.43 7.69 17.42
N ALA A 67 11.53 6.49 16.82
CA ALA A 67 11.18 6.23 15.43
C ALA A 67 10.43 4.91 15.29
N ILE A 68 9.34 4.76 16.06
CA ILE A 68 8.46 3.59 15.97
C ILE A 68 7.64 3.71 14.67
N PRO A 69 7.66 2.69 13.79
CA PRO A 69 6.80 2.67 12.61
C PRO A 69 5.33 2.81 12.99
N ARG A 70 4.61 3.68 12.28
CA ARG A 70 3.19 3.94 12.53
C ARG A 70 2.33 3.14 11.57
N ILE A 71 1.13 2.77 12.02
CA ILE A 71 0.10 2.21 11.15
C ILE A 71 -0.20 3.19 10.02
N GLY A 72 -0.36 2.66 8.81
CA GLY A 72 -0.49 3.41 7.56
C GLY A 72 0.84 3.80 6.92
N GLY A 73 1.96 3.81 7.67
CA GLY A 73 3.27 4.18 7.14
C GLY A 73 3.75 3.20 6.06
N ARG A 74 4.25 3.73 4.95
CA ARG A 74 4.77 2.96 3.83
C ARG A 74 6.29 2.85 3.89
N TYR A 75 6.83 1.66 3.72
CA TYR A 75 8.26 1.40 3.79
C TYR A 75 8.74 0.58 2.59
N PRO A 76 9.97 0.82 2.10
CA PRO A 76 10.59 -0.05 1.10
C PRO A 76 10.77 -1.45 1.67
N VAL A 77 10.27 -2.45 0.95
CA VAL A 77 10.35 -3.86 1.32
C VAL A 77 11.07 -4.65 0.23
N TYR A 78 11.96 -5.54 0.67
CA TYR A 78 12.57 -6.57 -0.15
C TYR A 78 12.10 -7.92 0.35
N TYR A 79 11.62 -8.78 -0.53
CA TYR A 79 11.11 -10.09 -0.15
C TYR A 79 11.66 -11.18 -1.07
N ASP A 80 11.66 -12.41 -0.58
CA ASP A 80 11.98 -13.58 -1.38
C ASP A 80 10.73 -14.01 -2.17
N ALA A 81 10.82 -14.04 -3.51
CA ALA A 81 9.68 -14.44 -4.35
C ALA A 81 9.31 -15.93 -4.21
N GLY A 82 10.25 -16.78 -3.79
CA GLY A 82 10.02 -18.19 -3.48
C GLY A 82 9.50 -18.42 -2.06
N ASP A 83 9.76 -17.49 -1.14
CA ASP A 83 9.22 -17.49 0.23
C ASP A 83 8.78 -16.08 0.68
N PRO A 84 7.53 -15.68 0.41
CA PRO A 84 7.01 -14.36 0.75
C PRO A 84 7.05 -14.04 2.26
N SER A 85 7.17 -15.05 3.12
CA SER A 85 7.32 -14.83 4.58
C SER A 85 8.69 -14.28 4.96
N THR A 86 9.68 -14.45 4.07
CA THR A 86 11.04 -13.97 4.22
C THR A 86 11.19 -12.60 3.57
N PHE A 87 11.06 -11.54 4.37
CA PHE A 87 11.20 -10.16 3.90
C PHE A 87 11.99 -9.25 4.85
N ALA A 88 12.56 -8.19 4.28
CA ALA A 88 13.26 -7.10 4.92
C ALA A 88 12.57 -5.77 4.59
N TYR A 89 12.51 -4.86 5.55
CA TYR A 89 11.99 -3.51 5.32
C TYR A 89 13.04 -2.49 5.74
N VAL A 90 13.04 -1.34 5.07
CA VAL A 90 13.92 -0.21 5.37
C VAL A 90 13.15 0.76 6.25
N GLY A 91 13.38 0.70 7.56
CA GLY A 91 12.66 1.50 8.56
C GLY A 91 13.20 2.92 8.77
N GLY A 92 14.33 3.26 8.15
CA GLY A 92 14.99 4.55 8.25
C GLY A 92 15.96 4.73 7.10
N VAL A 93 16.06 5.96 6.61
CA VAL A 93 16.92 6.32 5.51
C VAL A 93 17.79 7.48 5.98
N ASP A 94 19.08 7.21 6.16
CA ASP A 94 20.03 8.21 6.62
C ASP A 94 20.44 9.11 5.46
N GLY A 95 20.10 10.40 5.56
CA GLY A 95 20.52 11.43 4.62
C GLY A 95 19.96 11.28 3.21
N SER A 96 20.44 12.17 2.32
CA SER A 96 20.01 12.23 0.92
C SER A 96 20.50 11.05 0.07
N GLU A 97 21.60 10.41 0.44
CA GLU A 97 22.18 9.26 -0.29
C GLU A 97 21.32 8.00 -0.14
N GLY A 98 20.83 7.73 1.07
CA GLY A 98 19.89 6.63 1.28
C GLY A 98 18.59 6.89 0.51
N ALA A 99 18.11 8.14 0.52
CA ALA A 99 16.86 8.50 -0.16
C ALA A 99 16.98 8.32 -1.66
N ARG A 100 18.09 8.75 -2.27
CA ARG A 100 18.43 8.51 -3.67
C ARG A 100 18.48 7.02 -4.01
N THR A 101 19.05 6.21 -3.12
CA THR A 101 19.12 4.75 -3.32
C THR A 101 17.72 4.14 -3.35
N ILE A 102 16.83 4.55 -2.43
CA ILE A 102 15.44 4.08 -2.45
C ILE A 102 14.72 4.54 -3.71
N VAL A 103 14.82 5.82 -4.09
CA VAL A 103 14.20 6.33 -5.32
C VAL A 103 14.71 5.60 -6.56
N ALA A 104 16.02 5.32 -6.64
CA ALA A 104 16.59 4.57 -7.76
C ALA A 104 16.07 3.12 -7.86
N GLN A 105 15.73 2.49 -6.74
CA GLN A 105 15.30 1.10 -6.70
C GLN A 105 13.78 0.91 -6.73
N PHE A 106 13.03 1.83 -6.11
CA PHE A 106 11.57 1.77 -5.94
C PHE A 106 10.83 2.82 -6.79
N GLY A 107 11.54 3.63 -7.57
CA GLY A 107 10.96 4.68 -8.40
C GLY A 107 10.29 5.78 -7.57
N ASP A 108 9.15 6.28 -8.04
CA ASP A 108 8.35 7.31 -7.36
C ASP A 108 7.44 6.76 -6.25
N ALA A 109 7.51 5.45 -5.94
CA ALA A 109 6.61 4.79 -4.98
C ALA A 109 6.58 5.46 -3.59
N PHE A 110 7.65 6.18 -3.23
CA PHE A 110 7.81 6.95 -1.99
C PHE A 110 8.07 8.45 -2.23
N GLY A 111 7.64 8.98 -3.37
CA GLY A 111 7.92 10.35 -3.81
C GLY A 111 9.27 10.48 -4.53
N ALA A 112 9.41 11.54 -5.33
CA ALA A 112 10.60 11.77 -6.18
C ALA A 112 11.92 11.93 -5.39
N ASP A 113 11.82 12.23 -4.11
CA ASP A 113 12.94 12.43 -3.18
C ASP A 113 12.95 11.41 -2.04
N GLY A 114 12.07 10.39 -2.05
CA GLY A 114 11.97 9.41 -0.98
C GLY A 114 11.36 9.94 0.33
N SER A 115 10.79 11.15 0.32
CA SER A 115 10.18 11.78 1.51
C SER A 115 8.95 11.04 2.04
N GLY A 116 8.32 10.19 1.23
CA GLY A 116 7.14 9.41 1.58
C GLY A 116 7.42 8.18 2.45
N ILE A 117 8.67 7.86 2.77
CA ILE A 117 9.02 6.71 3.62
C ILE A 117 8.56 6.97 5.05
N GLY A 118 7.80 6.02 5.61
CA GLY A 118 7.17 6.15 6.91
C GLY A 118 5.98 7.11 6.95
N GLN A 119 5.62 7.71 5.81
CA GLN A 119 4.37 8.46 5.68
C GLN A 119 3.27 7.55 5.13
N PRO A 120 2.01 7.82 5.49
CA PRO A 120 0.88 7.24 4.77
C PRO A 120 0.96 7.63 3.30
N ALA A 121 0.40 6.79 2.43
CA ALA A 121 0.22 7.18 1.03
C ALA A 121 -0.42 8.57 1.00
N PRO A 122 0.11 9.52 0.22
CA PRO A 122 -0.59 10.77 0.01
C PRO A 122 -1.98 10.39 -0.48
N VAL A 123 -2.99 10.83 0.27
CA VAL A 123 -4.36 10.83 -0.22
C VAL A 123 -4.36 11.78 -1.40
N ALA A 124 -4.11 11.24 -2.60
CA ALA A 124 -4.48 11.96 -3.80
C ALA A 124 -5.94 12.40 -3.59
N PRO A 125 -6.32 13.66 -3.88
CA PRO A 125 -7.74 14.00 -3.96
C PRO A 125 -8.34 12.87 -4.81
N PRO A 126 -9.38 12.17 -4.33
CA PRO A 126 -9.80 10.89 -4.89
C PRO A 126 -9.85 11.08 -6.40
N ALA A 127 -8.86 10.52 -7.11
CA ALA A 127 -8.95 10.37 -8.55
C ALA A 127 -10.17 9.51 -8.66
N SER A 128 -11.29 10.12 -9.09
CA SER A 128 -12.64 9.57 -9.02
C SER A 128 -12.53 8.06 -9.12
N ALA A 129 -12.61 7.37 -7.97
CA ALA A 129 -12.84 5.94 -8.02
C ALA A 129 -14.01 5.82 -9.00
N PRO A 130 -13.95 4.98 -10.04
CA PRO A 130 -15.16 4.73 -10.80
C PRO A 130 -16.19 4.43 -9.73
N ALA A 131 -17.17 5.33 -9.59
CA ALA A 131 -18.18 5.20 -8.56
C ALA A 131 -18.67 3.76 -8.68
N PRO A 132 -18.91 3.02 -7.58
CA PRO A 132 -19.53 1.71 -7.67
C PRO A 132 -20.66 1.88 -8.67
N ALA A 133 -20.53 1.24 -9.83
CA ALA A 133 -21.35 1.57 -10.99
C ALA A 133 -22.77 1.45 -10.47
N ALA A 134 -23.47 2.58 -10.33
CA ALA A 134 -24.80 2.57 -9.74
C ALA A 134 -25.56 1.52 -10.53
N ASP A 135 -26.05 0.49 -9.84
CA ASP A 135 -26.55 -0.71 -10.50
C ASP A 135 -27.45 -0.26 -11.65
N PRO A 136 -27.26 -0.76 -12.89
CA PRO A 136 -28.01 -0.26 -14.05
C PRO A 136 -29.52 -0.30 -13.80
N ILE A 137 -29.98 -1.22 -12.95
CA ILE A 137 -31.35 -1.32 -12.44
C ILE A 137 -31.78 -0.10 -11.61
N GLU A 138 -30.95 0.41 -10.70
CA GLU A 138 -31.25 1.61 -9.91
C GLU A 138 -31.29 2.87 -10.77
N GLN A 139 -30.41 2.98 -11.77
CA GLN A 139 -30.40 4.11 -12.69
C GLN A 139 -31.66 4.14 -13.57
N LEU A 140 -32.11 2.98 -14.06
CA LEU A 140 -33.35 2.83 -14.80
C LEU A 140 -34.59 3.20 -13.96
N ARG A 141 -34.59 2.83 -12.67
CA ARG A 141 -35.67 3.20 -11.74
C ARG A 141 -35.77 4.71 -11.55
N LYS A 142 -34.65 5.40 -11.32
CA LYS A 142 -34.59 6.86 -11.15
C LYS A 142 -35.02 7.61 -12.42
N LEU A 143 -34.63 7.11 -13.60
CA LEU A 143 -35.10 7.65 -14.88
C LEU A 143 -36.62 7.50 -15.05
N GLY A 144 -37.20 6.39 -14.60
CA GLY A 144 -38.66 6.17 -14.63
C GLY A 144 -39.41 7.13 -13.71
N GLU A 145 -38.89 7.39 -12.51
CA GLU A 145 -39.44 8.38 -11.58
C GLU A 145 -39.38 9.81 -12.15
N LEU A 146 -38.26 10.18 -12.79
CA LEU A 146 -38.11 11.49 -13.41
C LEU A 146 -39.04 11.69 -14.61
N ARG A 147 -39.25 10.67 -15.44
CA ARG A 147 -40.25 10.66 -16.51
C ARG A 147 -41.67 10.81 -15.95
N ALA A 148 -42.00 10.06 -14.89
CA ALA A 148 -43.30 10.13 -14.23
C ALA A 148 -43.56 11.50 -13.58
N SER A 149 -42.51 12.16 -13.09
CA SER A 149 -42.58 13.54 -12.56
C SER A 149 -42.63 14.62 -13.65
N GLY A 150 -42.53 14.25 -14.93
CA GLY A 150 -42.52 15.18 -16.06
C GLY A 150 -41.22 15.98 -16.23
N VAL A 151 -40.17 15.63 -15.49
CA VAL A 151 -38.84 16.27 -15.58
C VAL A 151 -38.05 15.77 -16.79
N LEU A 152 -38.35 14.56 -17.27
CA LEU A 152 -37.76 13.94 -18.45
C LEU A 152 -38.85 13.62 -19.49
N THR A 153 -38.59 13.96 -20.75
CA THR A 153 -39.47 13.58 -21.87
C THR A 153 -39.23 12.13 -22.27
N ASP A 154 -40.22 11.50 -22.93
CA ASP A 154 -40.11 10.11 -23.40
C ASP A 154 -38.89 9.87 -24.30
N ALA A 155 -38.53 10.86 -25.13
CA ALA A 155 -37.39 10.79 -26.04
C ALA A 155 -36.02 10.84 -25.31
N GLU A 156 -35.94 11.57 -24.20
CA GLU A 156 -34.72 11.66 -23.37
C GLU A 156 -34.56 10.42 -22.49
N PHE A 157 -35.67 9.85 -22.02
CA PHE A 157 -35.68 8.61 -21.26
C PHE A 157 -35.11 7.43 -22.05
N GLU A 158 -35.53 7.24 -23.31
CA GLU A 158 -35.05 6.13 -24.15
C GLU A 158 -33.56 6.25 -24.49
N GLN A 159 -33.05 7.46 -24.75
CA GLN A 159 -31.62 7.70 -24.98
C GLN A 159 -30.77 7.30 -23.76
N GLN A 160 -31.23 7.65 -22.56
CA GLN A 160 -30.48 7.36 -21.34
C GLN A 160 -30.58 5.88 -20.91
N LYS A 161 -31.73 5.24 -21.16
CA LYS A 161 -31.90 3.79 -20.99
C LYS A 161 -30.98 2.99 -21.92
N ALA A 162 -30.88 3.38 -23.19
CA ALA A 162 -29.98 2.72 -24.16
C ALA A 162 -28.51 2.87 -23.77
N ARG A 163 -28.12 4.04 -23.22
CA ARG A 163 -26.77 4.31 -22.73
C ARG A 163 -26.38 3.44 -21.52
N ILE A 164 -27.34 3.12 -20.65
CA ILE A 164 -27.11 2.30 -19.44
C ILE A 164 -27.08 0.80 -19.77
N LEU A 165 -27.81 0.34 -20.79
CA LEU A 165 -27.88 -1.08 -21.17
C LEU A 165 -26.82 -1.52 -22.20
N GLY A 166 -26.21 -0.57 -22.92
CA GLY A 166 -25.23 -0.84 -24.00
C GLY A 166 -23.79 -0.46 -23.68
N GLY A 167 -23.48 -0.12 -22.42
CA GLY A 167 -22.15 0.23 -21.93
C GLY A 167 -21.46 -0.92 -21.21
#